data_AF-X0S9N5-F1
#
_entry.id   AF-X0S9N5-F1
#
_cell.length_a   1.000
_cell.length_b   1.000
_cell.length_c   1.000
_cell.angle_alpha   90.00
_cell.angle_beta   90.00
_cell.angle_gamma   90.00
#
_symmetry.space_group_name_H-M   'P 1'
#
loop_
_entity.id
_entity.type
_entity.pdbx_description
1 polymer ?
#
loop_
_entity_poly.entity_id
_entity_poly.type
_entity_poly.pdbx_seq_one_letter_code
_entity_poly.pdbx_strand_id
1 'polypeptide(L)'
;MKSFPNKLLPTNKINFYSYRYNRVLCYFRKEIYEHMLKGDENNYFELDRFSKQYLDNDTNTLKKMTTRIIQELETLGWKCKTSFGDTGLFIYSSEDPPKSCW
;
A
#
# COMPACT_ATOMS: atom_id res chain seq x y z
N MET A 1 -17.38 -9.25 -0.26
CA MET A 1 -17.00 -10.68 -0.13
C MET A 1 -18.28 -11.48 -0.32
N LYS A 2 -18.30 -12.46 -1.24
CA LYS A 2 -19.55 -13.18 -1.59
C LYS A 2 -19.88 -14.33 -0.63
N SER A 3 -18.87 -14.91 0.03
CA SER A 3 -19.03 -15.97 1.03
C SER A 3 -17.90 -15.92 2.05
N PHE A 4 -18.13 -16.50 3.23
CA PHE A 4 -17.12 -16.60 4.27
C PHE A 4 -16.05 -17.64 3.89
N PRO A 5 -14.76 -17.32 4.01
CA PRO A 5 -13.71 -18.18 3.49
C PRO A 5 -13.54 -19.44 4.35
N ASN A 6 -13.70 -20.61 3.71
CA ASN A 6 -13.55 -21.93 4.33
C ASN A 6 -12.13 -22.23 4.85
N LYS A 7 -11.14 -21.38 4.56
CA LYS A 7 -9.78 -21.48 5.11
C LYS A 7 -9.63 -20.93 6.52
N LEU A 8 -10.64 -20.23 7.06
CA LEU A 8 -10.64 -19.75 8.46
C LEU A 8 -11.05 -20.84 9.46
N LEU A 9 -10.48 -22.03 9.31
CA LEU A 9 -10.67 -23.15 10.23
C LEU A 9 -9.73 -23.02 11.43
N PRO A 10 -10.10 -23.54 12.62
CA PRO A 10 -9.22 -23.56 13.78
C PRO A 10 -7.85 -24.22 13.51
N THR A 11 -7.83 -25.25 12.67
CA THR A 11 -6.60 -25.94 12.23
C THR A 11 -5.64 -25.06 11.42
N ASN A 12 -6.14 -23.99 10.82
CA ASN A 12 -5.36 -23.07 9.98
C ASN A 12 -4.90 -21.81 10.74
N LYS A 13 -5.07 -21.73 12.07
CA LYS A 13 -4.71 -20.53 12.86
C LYS A 13 -3.28 -20.06 12.61
N ILE A 14 -2.33 -20.99 12.44
CA ILE A 14 -0.92 -20.68 12.13
C ILE A 14 -0.77 -19.83 10.85
N ASN A 15 -1.71 -19.94 9.92
CA ASN A 15 -1.72 -19.21 8.65
C ASN A 15 -2.49 -17.88 8.72
N PHE A 16 -3.15 -17.54 9.83
CA PHE A 16 -4.01 -16.35 9.89
C PHE A 16 -3.24 -15.06 9.67
N TYR A 17 -1.99 -14.99 10.15
CA TYR A 17 -1.11 -13.86 9.88
C TYR A 17 -0.89 -13.65 8.38
N SER A 18 -0.55 -14.70 7.63
CA SER A 18 -0.34 -14.60 6.18
C SER A 18 -1.64 -14.31 5.43
N TYR A 19 -2.78 -14.82 5.89
CA TYR A 19 -4.09 -14.49 5.33
C TYR A 19 -4.43 -13.02 5.53
N ARG A 20 -4.20 -12.48 6.72
CA ARG A 20 -4.40 -11.05 7.02
C ARG A 20 -3.46 -10.20 6.17
N TYR A 21 -2.17 -10.53 6.14
CA TYR A 21 -1.17 -9.81 5.33
C TYR A 21 -1.61 -9.71 3.87
N ASN A 22 -1.93 -10.85 3.24
CA ASN A 22 -2.36 -10.88 1.85
C ASN A 22 -3.66 -10.10 1.62
N ARG A 23 -4.60 -10.15 2.57
CA ARG A 23 -5.85 -9.41 2.47
C ARG A 23 -5.63 -7.90 2.53
N VAL A 24 -4.79 -7.43 3.46
CA VAL A 24 -4.46 -6.01 3.61
C VAL A 24 -3.65 -5.52 2.42
N LEU A 25 -2.73 -6.32 1.87
CA LEU A 25 -2.02 -5.98 0.63
C LEU A 25 -3.00 -5.78 -0.54
N CYS A 26 -4.05 -6.58 -0.66
CA CYS A 26 -5.09 -6.34 -1.66
C CYS A 26 -5.84 -5.01 -1.46
N TYR A 27 -6.10 -4.62 -0.20
CA TYR A 27 -6.68 -3.30 0.08
C TYR A 27 -5.72 -2.17 -0.27
N PHE A 28 -4.44 -2.34 0.03
CA PHE A 28 -3.43 -1.35 -0.31
C PHE A 28 -3.36 -1.12 -1.83
N ARG A 29 -3.26 -2.21 -2.61
CA ARG A 29 -3.30 -2.15 -4.08
C ARG A 29 -4.54 -1.44 -4.59
N LYS A 30 -5.70 -1.72 -4.00
CA LYS A 30 -6.96 -1.06 -4.37
C LYS A 30 -6.86 0.44 -4.12
N GLU A 31 -6.45 0.87 -2.93
CA GLU A 31 -6.42 2.31 -2.60
C GLU A 31 -5.37 3.07 -3.41
N ILE A 32 -4.23 2.44 -3.72
CA ILE A 32 -3.22 2.98 -4.64
C ILE A 32 -3.80 3.13 -6.05
N TYR A 33 -4.47 2.10 -6.56
CA TYR A 33 -5.15 2.17 -7.85
C TYR A 33 -6.15 3.33 -7.92
N GLU A 34 -7.01 3.47 -6.91
CA GLU A 34 -7.98 4.58 -6.84
C GLU A 34 -7.28 5.95 -6.70
N HIS A 35 -6.17 6.02 -5.97
CA HIS A 35 -5.37 7.24 -5.85
C HIS A 35 -4.79 7.65 -7.21
N MET A 36 -4.22 6.71 -7.96
CA MET A 36 -3.66 6.96 -9.29
C MET A 36 -4.73 7.37 -10.30
N LEU A 37 -5.93 6.76 -10.25
CA LEU A 37 -7.03 7.12 -11.15
C LEU A 37 -7.53 8.57 -10.98
N LYS A 38 -7.25 9.22 -9.84
CA LYS A 38 -7.54 10.66 -9.67
C LYS A 38 -6.66 11.53 -10.57
N GLY A 39 -5.50 11.03 -11.00
CA GLY A 39 -4.64 11.67 -12.01
C GLY A 39 -3.81 12.87 -11.54
N ASP A 40 -3.83 13.21 -10.25
CA ASP A 40 -3.00 14.31 -9.71
C ASP A 40 -1.73 13.78 -9.05
N GLU A 41 -0.64 13.75 -9.83
CA GLU A 41 0.68 13.31 -9.38
C GLU A 41 1.30 14.25 -8.32
N ASN A 42 0.76 15.46 -8.10
CA ASN A 42 1.26 16.34 -7.03
C ASN A 42 0.76 15.93 -5.64
N ASN A 43 -0.23 15.05 -5.58
CA ASN A 43 -0.69 14.48 -4.32
C ASN A 43 0.10 13.23 -3.96
N TYR A 44 0.22 12.99 -2.67
CA TYR A 44 0.78 11.75 -2.15
C TYR A 44 -0.32 10.84 -1.60
N PHE A 45 -0.01 9.56 -1.55
CA PHE A 45 -0.79 8.59 -0.80
C PHE A 45 -0.39 8.62 0.68
N GLU A 46 -1.36 8.82 1.56
CA GLU A 46 -1.18 8.87 3.01
C GLU A 46 -0.96 7.47 3.61
N LEU A 47 0.30 7.06 3.72
CA LEU A 47 0.69 5.76 4.31
C LEU A 47 0.29 5.64 5.78
N ASP A 48 0.38 6.74 6.54
CA ASP A 48 -0.01 6.75 7.97
C ASP A 48 -1.51 6.51 8.15
N ARG A 49 -2.36 7.13 7.30
CA ARG A 49 -3.80 6.88 7.31
C ARG A 49 -4.11 5.42 7.02
N PHE A 50 -3.47 4.85 6.00
CA PHE A 50 -3.63 3.45 5.66
C PHE A 50 -3.19 2.52 6.81
N SER A 51 -2.06 2.83 7.44
CA SER A 51 -1.52 2.07 8.58
C SER A 51 -2.47 2.05 9.77
N LYS A 52 -3.00 3.21 10.16
CA LYS A 52 -4.02 3.34 11.22
C LYS A 52 -5.27 2.54 10.92
N GLN A 53 -5.70 2.52 9.66
CA GLN A 53 -6.95 1.87 9.26
C GLN A 53 -6.86 0.34 9.18
N TYR A 54 -5.73 -0.23 8.74
CA TYR A 54 -5.66 -1.67 8.42
C TYR A 54 -4.59 -2.45 9.19
N LEU A 55 -3.58 -1.76 9.73
CA LEU A 55 -2.38 -2.38 10.30
C LEU A 55 -2.18 -2.09 11.79
N ASP A 56 -3.10 -1.37 12.44
CA ASP A 56 -2.97 -0.98 13.86
C ASP A 56 -1.62 -0.28 14.16
N ASN A 57 -1.13 0.52 13.20
CA ASN A 57 0.18 1.17 13.21
C ASN A 57 1.41 0.23 13.17
N ASP A 58 1.27 -1.01 12.69
CA ASP A 58 2.42 -1.89 12.44
C ASP A 58 3.29 -1.36 11.29
N THR A 59 4.32 -0.60 11.67
CA THR A 59 5.27 0.04 10.75
C THR A 59 6.13 -0.96 9.98
N ASN A 60 6.43 -2.13 10.55
CA ASN A 60 7.22 -3.16 9.89
C ASN A 60 6.45 -3.81 8.75
N THR A 61 5.18 -4.14 8.99
CA THR A 61 4.30 -4.67 7.95
C THR A 61 4.03 -3.62 6.87
N LEU A 62 3.78 -2.36 7.26
CA LEU A 62 3.61 -1.25 6.31
C LEU A 62 4.84 -1.11 5.40
N LYS A 63 6.05 -1.04 5.98
CA LYS A 63 7.29 -0.89 5.20
C LYS A 63 7.46 -2.03 4.18
N LYS A 64 7.23 -3.27 4.59
CA LYS A 64 7.29 -4.45 3.68
C LYS A 64 6.28 -4.34 2.55
N MET A 65 5.05 -3.92 2.83
CA MET A 65 4.03 -3.74 1.81
C MET A 65 4.35 -2.59 0.87
N THR A 66 4.81 -1.45 1.40
CA THR A 66 5.21 -0.27 0.60
C THR A 66 6.35 -0.63 -0.34
N THR A 67 7.40 -1.32 0.12
CA THR A 67 8.47 -1.81 -0.76
C THR A 67 7.94 -2.67 -1.89
N ARG A 68 6.99 -3.58 -1.58
CA ARG A 68 6.39 -4.45 -2.60
C ARG A 68 5.53 -3.67 -3.60
N ILE A 69 4.74 -2.71 -3.15
CA ILE A 69 3.93 -1.86 -4.04
C ILE A 69 4.83 -1.02 -4.95
N ILE A 70 5.90 -0.43 -4.43
CA ILE A 70 6.87 0.34 -5.22
C ILE A 70 7.44 -0.52 -6.35
N GLN A 71 7.90 -1.74 -6.04
CA GLN A 71 8.41 -2.66 -7.06
C GLN A 71 7.36 -3.01 -8.13
N GLU A 72 6.11 -3.23 -7.73
CA GLU A 72 4.99 -3.51 -8.64
C GLU A 72 4.70 -2.30 -9.56
N LEU A 73 4.77 -1.08 -9.04
CA LEU A 73 4.57 0.16 -9.80
C LEU A 73 5.75 0.47 -10.75
N GLU A 74 6.98 0.28 -10.30
CA GLU A 74 8.19 0.46 -11.11
C GLU A 74 8.22 -0.50 -12.31
N THR A 75 7.71 -1.73 -12.13
CA THR A 75 7.55 -2.70 -13.23
C THR A 75 6.58 -2.19 -14.32
N LEU A 76 5.64 -1.31 -13.96
CA LEU A 76 4.70 -0.67 -14.88
C LEU A 76 5.24 0.65 -15.47
N GLY A 77 6.48 1.05 -15.12
CA GLY A 77 7.12 2.27 -15.60
C GLY A 77 6.86 3.51 -14.73
N TRP A 78 6.22 3.37 -13.58
CA TRP A 78 6.01 4.48 -12.65
C TRP A 78 7.24 4.71 -11.77
N LYS A 79 7.44 5.96 -11.34
CA LYS A 79 8.41 6.30 -10.31
C LYS A 79 7.71 6.52 -8.99
N CYS A 80 8.41 6.16 -7.91
CA CYS A 80 7.90 6.29 -6.55
C CYS A 80 8.90 7.02 -5.67
N LYS A 81 8.40 7.79 -4.70
CA LYS A 81 9.25 8.37 -3.65
C LYS A 81 8.47 8.52 -2.35
N THR A 82 9.08 8.11 -1.23
CA THR A 82 8.53 8.40 0.09
C THR A 82 9.00 9.77 0.58
N SER A 83 8.14 10.48 1.31
CA SER A 83 8.45 11.76 1.93
C SER A 83 7.77 11.90 3.30
N PHE A 84 7.99 13.04 3.96
CA PHE A 84 7.41 13.37 5.27
C PHE A 84 7.68 12.31 6.34
N GLY A 85 8.92 11.81 6.41
CA GLY A 85 9.29 10.74 7.35
C GLY A 85 8.63 9.39 7.03
N ASP A 86 8.59 9.03 5.74
CA ASP A 86 7.98 7.78 5.21
C ASP A 86 6.46 7.66 5.44
N THR A 87 5.77 8.79 5.65
CA THR A 87 4.30 8.82 5.84
C THR A 87 3.54 9.15 4.56
N GLY A 88 4.21 9.71 3.55
CA GLY A 88 3.64 9.97 2.23
C GLY A 88 4.35 9.18 1.14
N LEU A 89 3.59 8.63 0.19
CA LEU A 89 4.09 7.98 -1.02
C LEU A 89 3.65 8.76 -2.25
N PHE A 90 4.60 9.37 -2.96
CA PHE A 90 4.37 9.98 -4.27
C PHE A 90 4.55 8.94 -5.37
N ILE A 91 3.65 8.97 -6.36
CA ILE A 91 3.67 8.14 -7.55
C ILE A 91 3.53 9.07 -8.75
N TYR A 92 4.51 9.04 -9.66
CA TYR A 92 4.61 10.02 -10.73
C TYR A 92 5.25 9.42 -11.98
N SER A 93 4.99 10.04 -13.14
CA SER A 93 5.51 9.62 -14.45
C SER A 93 6.66 10.50 -14.96
N SER A 94 6.84 11.69 -14.38
CA SER A 94 7.87 12.66 -14.76
C SER A 94 9.30 12.21 -14.45
N GLU A 95 10.29 12.94 -15.01
CA GLU A 95 11.69 12.71 -14.69
C GLU A 95 11.99 12.93 -13.21
N ASP A 96 11.59 14.10 -12.72
CA ASP A 96 11.76 14.55 -11.35
C ASP A 96 10.51 14.30 -10.49
N PRO A 97 10.67 14.16 -9.16
CA PRO A 97 9.54 14.12 -8.24
C PRO A 97 8.71 15.42 -8.27
N PRO A 98 7.41 15.35 -7.90
CA PRO A 98 6.57 16.52 -7.74
C PRO A 98 7.18 17.55 -6.78
N LYS A 99 6.93 18.84 -7.02
CA LYS A 99 7.45 19.93 -6.16
C LYS A 99 7.00 19.82 -4.71
N SER A 100 5.81 19.27 -4.48
CA SER A 100 5.22 18.99 -3.17
C SER A 100 5.89 17.83 -2.42
N CYS A 101 6.85 17.14 -3.03
CA CYS A 101 7.54 15.98 -2.43
C CYS A 101 8.62 16.36 -1.39
N TRP A 102 8.87 17.65 -1.17
CA TRP A 102 9.97 18.14 -0.32
C TRP A 102 9.46 18.81 0.96
#